data_AF-A0A6P0XWG3-F1
#
_entry.id   AF-A0A6P0XWG3-F1
#
_cell.length_a   1.000
_cell.length_b   1.000
_cell.length_c   1.000
_cell.angle_alpha   90.00
_cell.angle_beta   90.00
_cell.angle_gamma   90.00
#
_symmetry.space_group_name_H-M   'P 1'
#
loop_
_entity.id
_entity.type
_entity.pdbx_description
1 polymer ?
#
loop_
_entity_poly.entity_id
_entity_poly.type
_entity_poly.pdbx_seq_one_letter_code
_entity_poly.pdbx_strand_id
1 'polypeptide(L)' 'MKSLRLKLFDETLRDGEQQTGIFFSYKMKKKLAYLIAQTRVDCLDIMPFISESETSLVKALVSE' A
#
# COMPACT_ATOMS: atom_id res chain seq x y z
N MET A 1 -28.02 5.39 18.86
CA MET A 1 -27.68 4.82 17.53
C MET A 1 -26.71 3.66 17.73
N LYS A 2 -26.90 2.52 17.05
CA LYS A 2 -25.86 1.49 16.97
C LYS A 2 -24.84 1.91 15.90
N SER A 3 -23.55 1.85 16.21
CA SER A 3 -22.47 2.07 15.24
C SER A 3 -22.03 0.75 14.62
N LEU A 4 -21.74 0.77 13.31
CA LEU A 4 -21.10 -0.32 12.60
C LEU A 4 -19.59 -0.04 12.58
N ARG A 5 -18.76 -1.01 13.00
CA ARG A 5 -17.30 -0.89 12.86
C ARG A 5 -16.92 -1.21 11.42
N LEU A 6 -16.44 -0.20 10.70
CA LEU A 6 -15.88 -0.33 9.36
C LEU A 6 -14.35 -0.43 9.45
N LYS A 7 -13.75 -1.10 8.48
CA LYS A 7 -12.30 -1.06 8.23
C LYS A 7 -12.05 -0.49 6.85
N LEU A 8 -11.05 0.38 6.73
CA LEU A 8 -10.62 0.98 5.48
C LEU A 8 -9.37 0.26 4.99
N PHE A 9 -9.46 -0.29 3.78
CA PHE A 9 -8.35 -0.91 3.07
C PHE A 9 -7.96 0.03 1.93
N ASP A 10 -6.68 0.40 1.87
CA ASP A 10 -6.13 1.15 0.76
C ASP A 10 -5.41 0.21 -0.21
N GLU A 11 -5.84 0.22 -1.47
CA GLU A 11 -5.33 -0.64 -2.53
C GLU A 11 -4.48 0.13 -3.56
N THR A 12 -4.09 1.37 -3.28
CA THR A 12 -3.36 2.23 -4.22
C THR A 12 -2.06 1.60 -4.71
N LEU A 13 -1.32 0.93 -3.82
CA LEU A 13 -0.03 0.29 -4.14
C LEU A 13 -0.17 -1.12 -4.74
N ARG A 14 -1.40 -1.64 -4.84
CA ARG A 14 -1.70 -2.94 -5.45
C ARG A 14 -2.59 -2.73 -6.67
N ASP A 15 -3.90 -2.66 -6.48
CA ASP A 15 -4.86 -2.51 -7.59
C ASP A 15 -4.61 -1.22 -8.39
N GLY A 16 -4.30 -0.12 -7.69
CA GLY A 16 -4.05 1.17 -8.32
C GLY A 16 -2.86 1.17 -9.28
N GLU A 17 -1.81 0.40 -8.99
CA GLU A 17 -0.67 0.26 -9.91
C GLU A 17 -0.97 -0.71 -11.07
N GLN A 18 -1.85 -1.70 -10.88
CA GLN A 18 -2.20 -2.68 -11.91
C GLN A 18 -3.01 -2.07 -13.07
N GLN A 19 -3.41 -0.79 -12.96
CA GLN A 19 -4.02 -0.05 -14.06
C GLN A 19 -3.03 0.18 -15.22
N THR A 20 -3.51 -0.03 -16.45
CA THR A 20 -2.72 0.15 -17.67
C THR A 20 -2.04 1.53 -17.73
N GLY A 21 -0.72 1.52 -17.90
CA GLY A 21 0.10 2.73 -18.03
C GLY A 21 0.54 3.35 -16.69
N ILE A 22 0.21 2.75 -15.56
CA ILE A 22 0.70 3.16 -14.24
C ILE A 22 1.88 2.28 -13.83
N PHE A 23 2.95 2.91 -13.34
CA PHE A 23 4.09 2.23 -12.74
C PHE A 23 4.71 3.14 -11.68
N PHE A 24 4.84 2.64 -10.45
CA PHE A 24 5.45 3.40 -9.36
C PHE A 24 6.88 2.91 -9.13
N SER A 25 7.83 3.85 -9.15
CA SER A 25 9.18 3.54 -8.69
C SER A 25 9.20 3.16 -7.21
N TYR A 26 10.20 2.39 -6.76
CA TYR A 26 10.38 2.03 -5.36
C TYR A 26 10.29 3.24 -4.40
N LYS A 27 10.98 4.35 -4.74
CA LYS A 27 10.95 5.58 -3.94
C LYS A 27 9.54 6.19 -3.88
N MET A 28 8.80 6.13 -4.98
CA MET A 28 7.41 6.60 -5.03
C MET A 28 6.52 5.72 -4.15
N LYS A 29 6.62 4.39 -4.27
CA LYS A 29 5.84 3.44 -3.46
C LYS A 29 6.09 3.63 -1.97
N LYS A 30 7.36 3.73 -1.57
CA LYS A 30 7.73 3.98 -0.17
C LYS A 30 7.14 5.30 0.34
N LYS A 31 7.22 6.39 -0.46
CA LYS A 31 6.61 7.67 -0.10
C LYS A 31 5.08 7.57 0.02
N LEU A 32 4.43 6.92 -0.92
CA LEU A 32 2.97 6.73 -0.92
C LEU A 32 2.52 5.89 0.27
N ALA A 33 3.22 4.81 0.63
CA ALA A 33 2.91 4.00 1.81
C ALA A 33 2.82 4.85 3.09
N TYR A 34 3.78 5.76 3.33
CA TYR A 34 3.71 6.64 4.49
C TYR A 34 2.60 7.68 4.40
N LEU A 35 2.35 8.24 3.20
CA LEU A 35 1.27 9.23 3.02
C LEU A 35 -0.10 8.57 3.23
N ILE A 36 -0.28 7.34 2.75
CA ILE A 36 -1.50 6.55 2.97
C ILE A 36 -1.65 6.22 4.45
N ALA A 37 -0.58 5.82 5.16
CA ALA A 37 -0.65 5.57 6.59
C ALA A 37 -1.13 6.80 7.40
N GLN A 38 -0.84 8.01 6.93
CA GLN A 38 -1.32 9.26 7.55
C GLN A 38 -2.81 9.51 7.39
N THR A 39 -3.50 8.83 6.45
CA THR A 39 -4.95 8.98 6.23
C THR A 39 -5.81 8.16 7.20
N ARG A 40 -5.17 7.38 8.09
CA ARG A 40 -5.83 6.49 9.08
C ARG A 40 -6.59 5.32 8.46
N VAL A 41 -6.10 4.79 7.34
CA VAL A 41 -6.55 3.48 6.84
C VAL A 41 -6.14 2.39 7.82
N ASP A 42 -6.95 1.33 7.92
CA ASP A 42 -6.67 0.20 8.80
C ASP A 42 -5.68 -0.79 8.16
N CYS A 43 -5.67 -0.86 6.83
CA CYS A 43 -4.87 -1.81 6.06
C CYS A 43 -4.35 -1.14 4.78
N LEU A 44 -3.12 -1.50 4.40
CA LEU A 44 -2.47 -1.14 3.14
C LEU A 44 -2.18 -2.43 2.37
N ASP A 45 -2.72 -2.57 1.16
CA ASP A 45 -2.52 -3.75 0.33
C ASP A 45 -1.26 -3.63 -0.55
N ILE A 46 -0.46 -4.70 -0.61
CA ILE A 46 0.82 -4.77 -1.35
C ILE A 46 1.01 -6.21 -1.87
N MET A 47 1.59 -6.38 -3.07
CA MET A 47 1.79 -7.68 -3.70
C MET A 47 3.28 -8.07 -3.81
N PRO A 48 3.92 -8.62 -2.75
CA PRO A 48 5.37 -8.85 -2.71
C PRO A 48 5.91 -9.82 -3.77
N PHE A 49 5.11 -10.80 -4.21
CA PHE A 49 5.58 -11.87 -5.10
C PHE A 49 5.76 -11.43 -6.56
N ILE A 50 5.24 -10.25 -6.96
CA ILE A 50 5.25 -9.82 -8.37
C ILE A 50 6.61 -9.26 -8.82
N SER A 51 7.44 -8.78 -7.88
CA SER A 51 8.79 -8.29 -8.17
C SER A 51 9.68 -8.22 -6.93
N GLU A 52 11.00 -8.24 -7.11
CA GLU A 52 11.96 -8.04 -6.02
C GLU A 52 11.81 -6.68 -5.35
N SER A 53 11.45 -5.65 -6.11
CA SER A 53 11.18 -4.29 -5.60
C SER A 53 10.02 -4.30 -4.60
N GLU A 54 8.97 -5.08 -4.88
CA GLU A 54 7.80 -5.22 -4.00
C GLU A 54 8.13 -6.01 -2.73
N THR A 55 8.83 -7.13 -2.87
CA THR A 55 9.34 -7.88 -1.73
C THR A 55 10.22 -7.00 -0.82
N SER A 56 11.10 -6.19 -1.41
CA SER A 56 11.98 -5.28 -0.67
C SER A 56 11.20 -4.19 0.05
N LEU A 57 10.14 -3.65 -0.59
CA LEU A 57 9.26 -2.65 0.01
C LEU A 57 8.56 -3.21 1.25
N VAL A 58 7.93 -4.37 1.15
CA VAL A 58 7.23 -4.99 2.29
C VAL A 58 8.19 -5.26 3.45
N LYS A 59 9.39 -5.81 3.17
CA LYS A 59 10.41 -6.04 4.19
C LYS A 59 10.83 -4.74 4.89
N ALA A 60 11.02 -3.66 4.14
CA ALA A 60 11.37 -2.37 4.70
C ALA A 60 10.25 -1.82 5.60
N LEU A 61 9.00 -1.85 5.14
CA LEU A 61 7.84 -1.31 5.89
C LEU A 61 7.54 -2.09 7.18
N VAL A 62 7.76 -3.42 7.20
CA VAL A 62 7.54 -4.25 8.39
C VAL A 62 8.67 -4.12 9.42
N SER A 63 9.85 -3.67 9.00
CA SER A 63 11.02 -3.53 9.89
C SER A 63 11.12 -2.19 10.60
N GLU A 64 10.19 -1.27 10.33
CA GLU A 64 10.13 0.09 10.89
C GLU A 64 9.10 0.21 12.02
#